data_AF-A0A409YL81-F1
#
_entry.id   AF-A0A409YL81-F1
#
_cell.length_a   1.000
_cell.length_b   1.000
_cell.length_c   1.000
_cell.angle_alpha   90.00
_cell.angle_beta   90.00
_cell.angle_gamma   90.00
#
_symmetry.space_group_name_H-M   'P 1'
#
loop_
_entity.id
_entity.type
_entity.pdbx_description
1 polymer ?
#
loop_
_entity_poly.entity_id
_entity_poly.type
_entity_poly.pdbx_seq_one_letter_code
_entity_poly.pdbx_strand_id
1 'polypeptide(L)'
;MDIGQILQEDLPEIANFFLQHLDLQHLSISHPITAILEHDNDPICSSHALFRQRFGITTNPFLRQLSVLRSICIHRFLDSRQSEQSTALVWGPKALASLSSPLLSKVTLTVYLERAGRVDQYGVDWVFMDEIFNCENYLCLDSAYGFDGNESKLDESLHRYCRDLNSLDGVWPWQISLGLQLEILRNIDMANSLPQELVEYTFNFLANDSLSLKSCGLVCLAWLYASRPYLFRRLSLDAKGYKTFFDNLQHSPPRIPPCTSYCTILVLINADWLFEEDGEGFREVVLHFSQIVVILSITHTTAPSFSHLLKAISPFRGLRCLCLEHFRCRSTEMGAVTGKISSSIDTLSLRNTALRRFFMEINPSNIFCNVTNLDMGQILQEDFPEIGKFMLQHLDLQHLSISFSCHINDCTAHDVVLSHPIFEDENNPVRSIHALFRQRFGITTSPFLRQLSVLRTICIHRFLDSRQREQSTALVWGPKALASLSSPLLSEVTLTVYLERAGLVDQYGVDWAFMDEIFNCENYVGVRSITFENIGPANTLGLADLLTARLPRSARRGLLRFR
;
A
#
# COMPACT_ATOMS: atom_id res chain seq x y z
N MET A 1 -2.49 -15.08 47.93
CA MET A 1 -2.44 -15.05 49.40
C MET A 1 -3.34 -13.92 49.91
N ASP A 2 -4.12 -14.12 50.97
CA ASP A 2 -4.97 -13.10 51.61
C ASP A 2 -4.29 -12.62 52.91
N ILE A 3 -3.95 -11.33 52.98
CA ILE A 3 -3.30 -10.71 54.15
C ILE A 3 -4.39 -10.06 55.01
N GLY A 4 -5.11 -10.89 55.77
CA GLY A 4 -6.12 -10.43 56.73
C GLY A 4 -5.55 -10.35 58.15
N GLN A 5 -5.28 -9.14 58.62
CA GLN A 5 -4.80 -8.81 59.98
C GLN A 5 -3.42 -9.37 60.36
N ILE A 6 -2.37 -8.87 59.72
CA ILE A 6 -1.01 -8.97 60.26
C ILE A 6 -0.81 -7.81 61.24
N LEU A 7 -0.35 -8.09 62.47
CA LEU A 7 0.00 -7.07 63.44
C LEU A 7 1.21 -6.27 62.93
N GLN A 8 1.20 -4.96 63.19
CA GLN A 8 2.14 -3.98 62.63
C GLN A 8 3.63 -4.34 62.81
N GLU A 9 3.97 -5.11 63.83
CA GLU A 9 5.34 -5.44 64.23
C GLU A 9 5.94 -6.59 63.40
N ASP A 10 5.11 -7.45 62.81
CA ASP A 10 5.57 -8.67 62.12
C ASP A 10 5.84 -8.45 60.61
N LEU A 11 5.45 -7.29 60.08
CA LEU A 11 5.45 -7.01 58.63
C LEU A 11 6.84 -7.09 57.97
N PRO A 12 7.94 -6.56 58.56
CA PRO A 12 9.27 -6.64 57.96
C PRO A 12 9.86 -8.06 57.93
N GLU A 13 9.59 -8.86 58.96
CA GLU A 13 10.06 -10.25 59.03
C GLU A 13 9.28 -11.16 58.08
N ILE A 14 7.97 -10.95 57.99
CA ILE A 14 7.10 -11.62 57.03
C ILE A 14 7.48 -11.22 55.59
N ALA A 15 7.79 -9.95 55.34
CA ALA A 15 8.28 -9.46 54.04
C ALA A 15 9.60 -10.11 53.63
N ASN A 16 10.59 -10.16 54.52
CA ASN A 16 11.88 -10.81 54.27
C ASN A 16 11.72 -12.32 54.06
N PHE A 17 10.84 -12.98 54.81
CA PHE A 17 10.52 -14.39 54.61
C PHE A 17 9.96 -14.65 53.20
N PHE A 18 9.02 -13.82 52.73
CA PHE A 18 8.42 -13.96 51.41
C PHE A 18 9.38 -13.70 50.26
N LEU A 19 10.21 -12.66 50.37
CA LEU A 19 11.22 -12.33 49.36
C LEU A 19 12.28 -13.41 49.18
N GLN A 20 12.57 -14.17 50.24
CA GLN A 20 13.60 -15.20 50.22
C GLN A 20 13.07 -16.60 49.88
N HIS A 21 11.76 -16.88 50.06
CA HIS A 21 11.27 -18.26 50.04
C HIS A 21 10.02 -18.52 49.17
N LEU A 22 9.37 -17.52 48.56
CA LEU A 22 8.11 -17.73 47.81
C LEU A 22 7.99 -16.91 46.50
N ASP A 23 7.72 -17.61 45.39
CA ASP A 23 7.29 -17.03 44.10
C ASP A 23 5.84 -16.54 44.18
N LEU A 24 5.63 -15.39 44.82
CA LEU A 24 4.31 -14.77 44.99
C LEU A 24 3.80 -14.20 43.65
N GLN A 25 3.10 -15.04 42.88
CA GLN A 25 2.45 -14.63 41.62
C GLN A 25 1.11 -13.92 41.83
N HIS A 26 0.44 -14.13 42.97
CA HIS A 26 -0.90 -13.59 43.26
C HIS A 26 -1.01 -13.00 44.68
N LEU A 27 -1.22 -11.69 44.76
CA LEU A 27 -1.38 -10.95 46.02
C LEU A 27 -2.82 -10.45 46.18
N SER A 28 -3.46 -10.76 47.31
CA SER A 28 -4.75 -10.18 47.69
C SER A 28 -4.61 -9.39 48.99
N ILE A 29 -5.05 -8.13 48.97
CA ILE A 29 -4.95 -7.21 50.10
C ILE A 29 -6.38 -6.84 50.53
N SER A 30 -6.77 -7.29 51.72
CA SER A 30 -8.12 -7.10 52.25
C SER A 30 -8.25 -5.96 53.28
N HIS A 31 -7.12 -5.49 53.82
CA HIS A 31 -7.06 -4.45 54.85
C HIS A 31 -5.96 -3.43 54.55
N PRO A 32 -6.10 -2.17 55.01
CA PRO A 32 -5.11 -1.12 54.76
C PRO A 32 -3.82 -1.40 55.51
N ILE A 33 -2.69 -1.34 54.82
CA ILE A 33 -1.37 -1.41 55.44
C ILE A 33 -1.04 -0.02 55.97
N THR A 34 -1.52 0.31 57.16
CA THR A 34 -1.13 1.54 57.87
C THR A 34 0.22 1.33 58.54
N ALA A 35 1.26 1.96 57.97
CA ALA A 35 2.60 2.24 58.51
C ALA A 35 3.77 1.50 57.83
N ILE A 36 4.39 2.18 56.85
CA ILE A 36 5.86 2.21 56.65
C ILE A 36 6.17 3.61 56.11
N LEU A 37 6.65 4.53 56.94
CA LEU A 37 7.19 5.82 56.49
C LEU A 37 8.36 6.21 57.40
N GLU A 38 9.55 5.71 57.12
CA GLU A 38 10.77 6.51 57.32
C GLU A 38 11.72 6.33 56.14
N HIS A 39 12.33 7.48 55.81
CA HIS A 39 13.26 7.83 54.75
C HIS A 39 13.87 6.74 53.86
N ASP A 40 13.61 6.87 52.55
CA ASP A 40 14.57 6.45 51.53
C ASP A 40 14.58 7.42 50.35
N ASN A 41 15.77 7.88 49.96
CA ASN A 41 16.00 8.91 48.94
C ASN A 41 16.59 8.26 47.69
N ASP A 42 15.74 7.69 46.82
CA ASP A 42 16.21 7.20 45.52
C ASP A 42 15.19 7.47 44.39
N PRO A 43 15.53 8.30 43.38
CA PRO A 43 14.66 8.59 42.24
C PRO A 43 15.00 7.72 41.02
N ILE A 44 14.21 6.68 40.73
CA ILE A 44 14.47 5.78 39.58
C ILE A 44 13.24 5.56 38.64
N CYS A 45 12.09 6.25 38.80
CA CYS A 45 10.97 6.10 37.83
C CYS A 45 10.13 7.38 37.64
N SER A 46 9.59 7.59 36.44
CA SER A 46 8.80 8.77 36.05
C SER A 46 7.48 8.91 36.82
N SER A 47 6.80 7.79 37.10
CA SER A 47 5.59 7.76 37.94
C SER A 47 5.87 8.17 39.40
N HIS A 48 7.08 7.90 39.90
CA HIS A 48 7.51 8.26 41.25
C HIS A 48 7.82 9.75 41.40
N ALA A 49 8.39 10.36 40.36
CA ALA A 49 8.64 11.80 40.32
C ALA A 49 7.32 12.59 40.40
N LEU A 50 6.31 12.16 39.63
CA LEU A 50 4.95 12.71 39.68
C LEU A 50 4.31 12.54 41.07
N PHE A 51 4.44 11.36 41.68
CA PHE A 51 3.90 11.08 43.02
C PHE A 51 4.51 11.99 44.10
N ARG A 52 5.84 12.11 44.11
CA ARG A 52 6.58 12.95 45.07
C ARG A 52 6.28 14.43 44.87
N GLN A 53 6.19 14.89 43.62
CA GLN A 53 5.90 16.27 43.27
C GLN A 53 4.50 16.71 43.71
N ARG A 54 3.49 15.83 43.58
CA ARG A 54 2.08 16.18 43.81
C ARG A 54 1.62 15.99 45.25
N PHE A 55 2.16 15.00 45.98
CA PHE A 55 1.69 14.67 47.33
C PHE A 55 2.76 14.68 48.43
N GLY A 56 4.05 14.76 48.09
CA GLY A 56 5.14 14.80 49.08
C GLY A 56 5.38 13.50 49.85
N ILE A 57 4.95 12.34 49.32
CA ILE A 57 5.00 11.06 50.04
C ILE A 57 5.85 10.02 49.30
N THR A 58 6.55 9.16 50.05
CA THR A 58 7.38 8.06 49.54
C THR A 58 6.54 6.79 49.24
N THR A 59 6.96 6.04 48.21
CA THR A 59 6.35 4.76 47.80
C THR A 59 6.79 3.62 48.71
N ASN A 60 6.01 2.53 48.79
CA ASN A 60 6.35 1.38 49.63
C ASN A 60 7.46 0.52 48.98
N PRO A 61 8.65 0.38 49.60
CA PRO A 61 9.77 -0.36 49.02
C PRO A 61 9.49 -1.86 48.90
N PHE A 62 8.60 -2.43 49.71
CA PHE A 62 8.24 -3.85 49.63
C PHE A 62 7.54 -4.18 48.31
N LEU A 63 6.56 -3.38 47.91
CA LEU A 63 5.80 -3.61 46.68
C LEU A 63 6.67 -3.51 45.42
N ARG A 64 7.78 -2.75 45.49
CA ARG A 64 8.76 -2.67 44.39
C ARG A 64 9.53 -3.97 44.20
N GLN A 65 9.74 -4.74 45.27
CA GLN A 65 10.54 -5.96 45.23
C GLN A 65 9.75 -7.17 44.71
N LEU A 66 8.43 -7.03 44.49
CA LEU A 66 7.55 -8.08 43.96
C LEU A 66 7.66 -8.22 42.43
N SER A 67 8.86 -8.48 41.89
CA SER A 67 9.14 -8.53 40.45
C SER A 67 8.44 -9.67 39.69
N VAL A 68 7.95 -10.69 40.40
CA VAL A 68 7.26 -11.88 39.83
C VAL A 68 5.74 -11.80 39.93
N LEU A 69 5.19 -10.70 40.44
CA LEU A 69 3.76 -10.57 40.68
C LEU A 69 3.00 -10.50 39.35
N ARG A 70 2.10 -11.46 39.11
CA ARG A 70 1.25 -11.54 37.91
C ARG A 70 -0.11 -10.92 38.13
N SER A 71 -0.66 -11.02 39.34
CA SER A 71 -1.91 -10.33 39.66
C SER A 71 -1.96 -9.77 41.07
N ILE A 72 -2.57 -8.61 41.21
CA ILE A 72 -2.93 -8.02 42.51
C ILE A 72 -4.44 -7.79 42.61
N CYS A 73 -5.02 -8.15 43.75
CA CYS A 73 -6.39 -7.82 44.11
C CYS A 73 -6.38 -6.94 45.36
N ILE A 74 -6.98 -5.76 45.27
CA ILE A 74 -7.16 -4.85 46.39
C ILE A 74 -8.65 -4.83 46.71
N HIS A 75 -9.03 -5.55 47.77
CA HIS A 75 -10.40 -5.53 48.26
C HIS A 75 -10.66 -4.27 49.07
N ARG A 76 -11.90 -3.79 49.03
CA ARG A 76 -12.33 -2.56 49.73
C ARG A 76 -11.43 -1.36 49.40
N PHE A 77 -11.00 -1.26 48.13
CA PHE A 77 -10.26 -0.11 47.62
C PHE A 77 -10.99 1.19 48.00
N LEU A 78 -12.32 1.16 47.95
CA LEU A 78 -13.20 2.17 48.51
C LEU A 78 -14.39 1.46 49.17
N ASP A 79 -14.71 1.76 50.43
CA ASP A 79 -15.87 1.22 51.14
C ASP A 79 -16.63 2.35 51.83
N SER A 80 -17.79 2.72 51.26
CA SER A 80 -18.59 3.83 51.76
C SER A 80 -19.15 3.64 53.17
N ARG A 81 -19.15 2.40 53.69
CA ARG A 81 -19.68 2.07 55.03
C ARG A 81 -18.76 2.52 56.16
N GLN A 82 -17.52 2.91 55.85
CA GLN A 82 -16.55 3.39 56.83
C GLN A 82 -16.24 4.88 56.58
N SER A 83 -17.13 5.76 57.06
CA SER A 83 -17.12 7.20 56.72
C SER A 83 -15.93 8.01 57.26
N GLU A 84 -15.11 7.45 58.16
CA GLU A 84 -13.97 8.17 58.76
C GLU A 84 -12.59 7.59 58.41
N GLN A 85 -12.53 6.46 57.67
CA GLN A 85 -11.26 5.80 57.32
C GLN A 85 -11.28 5.27 55.88
N SER A 86 -11.71 6.08 54.91
CA SER A 86 -11.60 5.68 53.50
C SER A 86 -10.12 5.61 53.12
N THR A 87 -9.63 4.38 53.02
CA THR A 87 -8.24 4.03 52.70
C THR A 87 -7.91 4.24 51.23
N ALA A 88 -8.95 4.51 50.44
CA ALA A 88 -8.92 4.88 49.03
C ALA A 88 -8.08 6.13 48.75
N LEU A 89 -8.15 7.12 49.64
CA LEU A 89 -7.62 8.46 49.39
C LEU A 89 -6.10 8.52 49.35
N VAL A 90 -5.42 7.62 50.04
CA VAL A 90 -3.98 7.75 50.28
C VAL A 90 -3.22 6.46 49.98
N TRP A 91 -3.78 5.29 50.27
CA TRP A 91 -3.01 4.05 50.18
C TRP A 91 -3.18 3.32 48.84
N GLY A 92 -4.38 3.30 48.27
CA GLY A 92 -4.65 2.60 47.01
C GLY A 92 -3.76 3.08 45.84
N PRO A 93 -3.78 4.38 45.50
CA PRO A 93 -2.90 4.93 44.47
C PRO A 93 -1.41 4.76 44.79
N LYS A 94 -1.01 4.82 46.08
CA LYS A 94 0.38 4.55 46.49
C LYS A 94 0.79 3.12 46.24
N ALA A 95 -0.07 2.16 46.58
CA ALA A 95 0.20 0.75 46.39
C ALA A 95 0.41 0.45 44.91
N LEU A 96 -0.47 0.97 44.04
CA LEU A 96 -0.34 0.86 42.60
C LEU A 96 0.92 1.57 42.08
N ALA A 97 1.17 2.82 42.47
CA ALA A 97 2.39 3.52 42.05
C ALA A 97 3.68 2.82 42.50
N SER A 98 3.64 2.01 43.57
CA SER A 98 4.80 1.29 44.10
C SER A 98 5.05 -0.07 43.43
N LEU A 99 4.13 -0.59 42.62
CA LEU A 99 4.34 -1.86 41.91
C LEU A 99 5.19 -1.61 40.65
N SER A 100 6.25 -2.40 40.52
CA SER A 100 7.18 -2.37 39.38
C SER A 100 7.36 -3.75 38.75
N SER A 101 6.39 -4.65 38.91
CA SER A 101 6.45 -5.99 38.32
C SER A 101 6.24 -5.92 36.81
N PRO A 102 7.22 -6.31 35.98
CA PRO A 102 7.04 -6.39 34.53
C PRO A 102 6.09 -7.53 34.11
N LEU A 103 5.76 -8.44 35.03
CA LEU A 103 4.87 -9.58 34.79
C LEU A 103 3.42 -9.30 35.19
N LEU A 104 3.11 -8.11 35.70
CA LEU A 104 1.78 -7.76 36.18
C LEU A 104 0.79 -7.72 35.01
N SER A 105 -0.08 -8.72 34.95
CA SER A 105 -1.07 -8.90 33.88
C SER A 105 -2.50 -8.67 34.34
N LYS A 106 -2.74 -8.52 35.66
CA LYS A 106 -4.08 -8.29 36.22
C LYS A 106 -4.03 -7.45 37.50
N VAL A 107 -4.78 -6.36 37.52
CA VAL A 107 -5.06 -5.56 38.73
C VAL A 107 -6.56 -5.62 38.96
N THR A 108 -6.97 -5.97 40.18
CA THR A 108 -8.39 -6.02 40.56
C THR A 108 -8.64 -5.08 41.71
N LEU A 109 -9.49 -4.08 41.53
CA LEU A 109 -9.89 -3.15 42.59
C LEU A 109 -11.35 -3.41 42.94
N THR A 110 -11.63 -3.82 44.18
CA THR A 110 -13.02 -3.98 44.65
C THR A 110 -13.48 -2.71 45.35
N VAL A 111 -14.51 -2.08 44.83
CA VAL A 111 -15.13 -0.87 45.38
C VAL A 111 -16.53 -1.20 45.89
N TYR A 112 -16.80 -0.89 47.15
CA TYR A 112 -18.09 -1.00 47.81
C TYR A 112 -18.70 0.41 47.97
N LEU A 113 -19.79 0.65 47.27
CA LEU A 113 -20.51 1.92 47.30
C LEU A 113 -21.96 1.69 47.71
N GLU A 114 -22.44 2.49 48.66
CA GLU A 114 -23.86 2.58 49.02
C GLU A 114 -24.69 3.25 47.92
N ARG A 115 -24.08 4.17 47.15
CA ARG A 115 -24.69 4.83 45.99
C ARG A 115 -23.65 5.10 44.90
N ALA A 116 -23.90 4.63 43.68
CA ALA A 116 -23.00 4.81 42.53
C ALA A 116 -22.76 6.28 42.16
N GLY A 117 -23.76 7.17 42.32
CA GLY A 117 -23.64 8.59 41.98
C GLY A 117 -22.81 9.45 42.97
N ARG A 118 -22.12 8.84 43.94
CA ARG A 118 -21.33 9.56 44.94
C ARG A 118 -19.83 9.24 44.89
N VAL A 119 -19.37 8.54 43.86
CA VAL A 119 -17.97 8.12 43.73
C VAL A 119 -17.00 9.30 43.92
N ASP A 120 -17.30 10.46 43.33
CA ASP A 120 -16.46 11.65 43.42
C ASP A 120 -16.48 12.30 44.82
N GLN A 121 -17.51 12.05 45.63
CA GLN A 121 -17.64 12.60 46.98
C GLN A 121 -16.70 11.93 47.99
N TYR A 122 -16.15 10.76 47.64
CA TYR A 122 -15.17 10.05 48.46
C TYR A 122 -13.72 10.53 48.19
N GLY A 123 -13.55 11.55 47.34
CA GLY A 123 -12.32 12.29 47.10
C GLY A 123 -11.23 11.51 46.35
N VAL A 124 -11.56 10.39 45.70
CA VAL A 124 -10.60 9.68 44.84
C VAL A 124 -10.19 10.60 43.68
N ASP A 125 -8.89 10.87 43.56
CA ASP A 125 -8.33 11.59 42.42
C ASP A 125 -8.29 10.65 41.20
N TRP A 126 -9.41 10.56 40.47
CA TRP A 126 -9.54 9.71 39.29
C TRP A 126 -8.60 10.11 38.16
N VAL A 127 -8.30 11.40 38.04
CA VAL A 127 -7.30 11.90 37.07
C VAL A 127 -5.94 11.30 37.40
N PHE A 128 -5.59 11.26 38.69
CA PHE A 128 -4.34 10.65 39.12
C PHE A 128 -4.30 9.12 38.97
N MET A 129 -5.44 8.44 39.19
CA MET A 129 -5.54 7.00 38.89
C MET A 129 -5.34 6.71 37.39
N ASP A 130 -5.87 7.57 36.53
CA ASP A 130 -5.68 7.49 35.08
C ASP A 130 -4.20 7.74 34.71
N GLU A 131 -3.53 8.71 35.35
CA GLU A 131 -2.08 8.92 35.21
C GLU A 131 -1.28 7.66 35.61
N ILE A 132 -1.64 6.97 36.70
CA ILE A 132 -0.97 5.73 37.13
C ILE A 132 -1.14 4.61 36.08
N PHE A 133 -2.34 4.40 35.56
CA PHE A 133 -2.58 3.33 34.57
C PHE A 133 -1.97 3.64 33.19
N ASN A 134 -1.72 4.90 32.88
CA ASN A 134 -1.02 5.32 31.66
C ASN A 134 0.52 5.27 31.78
N CYS A 135 1.07 4.92 32.95
CA CYS A 135 2.52 4.74 33.12
C CYS A 135 3.02 3.44 32.46
N GLU A 136 4.30 3.41 32.07
CA GLU A 136 4.92 2.30 31.31
C GLU A 136 4.69 0.91 31.90
N ASN A 137 4.64 0.81 33.24
CA ASN A 137 4.42 -0.44 33.96
C ASN A 137 3.00 -1.01 33.82
N TYR A 138 2.04 -0.22 33.33
CA TYR A 138 0.61 -0.55 33.26
C TYR A 138 0.03 -0.51 31.84
N LEU A 139 0.84 -0.11 30.83
CA LEU A 139 0.44 0.10 29.43
C LEU A 139 -0.14 -1.13 28.69
N CYS A 140 -0.12 -2.31 29.32
CA CYS A 140 -0.64 -3.56 28.77
C CYS A 140 -1.90 -4.08 29.49
N LEU A 141 -2.46 -3.30 30.43
CA LEU A 141 -3.63 -3.69 31.20
C LEU A 141 -4.89 -3.03 30.60
N ASP A 142 -5.79 -3.83 30.04
CA ASP A 142 -7.10 -3.37 29.55
C ASP A 142 -8.10 -3.27 30.71
N SER A 143 -8.81 -2.14 30.81
CA SER A 143 -9.78 -1.92 31.88
C SER A 143 -11.10 -2.64 31.58
N ALA A 144 -11.54 -3.53 32.48
CA ALA A 144 -12.89 -4.08 32.48
C ALA A 144 -13.58 -3.86 33.82
N TYR A 145 -14.89 -3.62 33.75
CA TYR A 145 -15.75 -3.30 34.88
C TYR A 145 -16.71 -4.47 35.10
N GLY A 146 -16.55 -5.18 36.21
CA GLY A 146 -17.46 -6.23 36.66
C GLY A 146 -18.39 -5.71 37.75
N PHE A 147 -19.68 -6.03 37.65
CA PHE A 147 -20.66 -5.81 38.70
C PHE A 147 -20.99 -7.16 39.33
N ASP A 148 -20.69 -7.32 40.63
CA ASP A 148 -21.09 -8.51 41.37
C ASP A 148 -22.37 -8.18 42.16
N GLY A 149 -23.51 -8.46 41.53
CA GLY A 149 -24.85 -8.28 42.09
C GLY A 149 -25.80 -9.31 41.47
N ASN A 150 -26.71 -9.86 42.28
CA ASN A 150 -27.65 -10.91 41.88
C ASN A 150 -28.25 -10.66 40.49
N GLU A 151 -27.98 -11.59 39.57
CA GLU A 151 -28.41 -11.58 38.19
C GLU A 151 -29.94 -11.48 38.08
N SER A 152 -30.45 -10.30 37.75
CA SER A 152 -31.62 -10.21 36.89
C SER A 152 -31.66 -8.84 36.21
N LYS A 153 -31.49 -8.87 34.88
CA LYS A 153 -31.70 -7.78 33.91
C LYS A 153 -30.72 -6.60 34.04
N LEU A 154 -29.60 -6.68 33.32
CA LEU A 154 -28.91 -5.50 32.85
C LEU A 154 -28.37 -5.74 31.43
N ASP A 155 -29.02 -5.04 30.51
CA ASP A 155 -28.83 -5.03 29.06
C ASP A 155 -27.76 -3.98 28.64
N GLU A 156 -27.29 -4.05 27.40
CA GLU A 156 -26.18 -3.33 26.74
C GLU A 156 -26.20 -1.78 26.79
N SER A 157 -27.11 -1.17 27.55
CA SER A 157 -27.34 0.28 27.56
C SER A 157 -26.40 1.09 28.48
N LEU A 158 -25.59 0.44 29.33
CA LEU A 158 -24.78 1.15 30.33
C LEU A 158 -23.47 1.74 29.82
N HIS A 159 -22.94 1.22 28.70
CA HIS A 159 -21.69 1.77 28.12
C HIS A 159 -21.85 3.20 27.59
N ARG A 160 -23.10 3.61 27.31
CA ARG A 160 -23.44 4.97 26.86
C ARG A 160 -23.83 5.90 28.02
N TYR A 161 -24.08 5.36 29.22
CA TYR A 161 -24.71 6.10 30.33
C TYR A 161 -23.71 6.64 31.38
N CYS A 162 -22.49 6.11 31.44
CA CYS A 162 -21.47 6.55 32.41
C CYS A 162 -20.82 7.93 32.09
N ARG A 163 -21.26 8.63 31.04
CA ARG A 163 -20.74 9.98 30.71
C ARG A 163 -21.60 11.12 31.29
N ASP A 164 -22.82 10.84 31.78
CA ASP A 164 -23.72 11.86 32.34
C ASP A 164 -24.29 11.43 33.72
N LEU A 165 -23.52 11.62 34.79
CA LEU A 165 -23.93 11.33 36.17
C LEU A 165 -24.10 12.62 37.00
N ASN A 166 -25.07 13.46 36.63
CA ASN A 166 -25.51 14.60 37.46
C ASN A 166 -27.03 14.71 37.66
N SER A 167 -27.82 13.72 37.23
CA SER A 167 -29.25 13.70 37.51
C SER A 167 -29.68 12.32 37.95
N LEU A 168 -29.94 12.14 39.25
CA LEU A 168 -31.02 11.32 39.81
C LEU A 168 -30.89 11.25 41.34
N ASP A 169 -31.78 11.96 42.04
CA ASP A 169 -32.04 11.80 43.47
C ASP A 169 -33.04 10.65 43.67
N GLY A 170 -32.57 9.53 44.21
CA GLY A 170 -33.41 8.40 44.59
C GLY A 170 -32.68 7.48 45.56
N VAL A 171 -33.25 7.28 46.76
CA VAL A 171 -32.69 6.48 47.84
C VAL A 171 -33.26 5.06 47.80
N TRP A 172 -32.44 4.08 47.42
CA TRP A 172 -32.71 2.65 47.66
C TRP A 172 -31.38 1.93 47.98
N PRO A 173 -31.31 1.07 49.01
CA PRO A 173 -30.07 0.42 49.39
C PRO A 173 -29.81 -0.78 48.47
N TRP A 174 -28.88 -0.62 47.53
CA TRP A 174 -28.30 -1.73 46.78
C TRP A 174 -26.85 -1.88 47.19
N GLN A 175 -26.41 -3.11 47.45
CA GLN A 175 -25.00 -3.41 47.63
C GLN A 175 -24.37 -3.53 46.25
N ILE A 176 -23.67 -2.48 45.81
CA ILE A 176 -22.96 -2.48 44.53
C ILE A 176 -21.50 -2.86 44.83
N SER A 177 -21.11 -4.07 44.45
CA SER A 177 -19.71 -4.47 44.36
C SER A 177 -19.23 -4.14 42.94
N LEU A 178 -18.49 -3.04 42.81
CA LEU A 178 -17.80 -2.67 41.58
C LEU A 178 -16.43 -3.37 41.61
N GLY A 179 -16.33 -4.50 40.93
CA GLY A 179 -15.07 -5.20 40.70
C GLY A 179 -14.43 -4.67 39.43
N LEU A 180 -13.48 -3.75 39.53
CA LEU A 180 -12.65 -3.37 38.40
C LEU A 180 -11.70 -4.55 38.14
N GLN A 181 -11.97 -5.39 37.14
CA GLN A 181 -11.09 -6.50 36.74
C GLN A 181 -10.33 -6.06 35.49
N LEU A 182 -9.05 -5.73 35.61
CA LEU A 182 -8.19 -5.59 34.41
C LEU A 182 -7.80 -6.99 33.94
N GLU A 183 -8.45 -7.50 32.89
CA GLU A 183 -8.20 -8.83 32.33
C GLU A 183 -7.77 -8.70 30.88
N ILE A 184 -6.59 -9.23 30.53
CA ILE A 184 -6.13 -9.34 29.14
C ILE A 184 -7.14 -10.23 28.40
N LEU A 185 -8.02 -9.62 27.60
CA LEU A 185 -9.01 -10.38 26.83
C LEU A 185 -8.30 -11.34 25.88
N ARG A 186 -8.60 -12.63 26.05
CA ARG A 186 -8.22 -13.81 25.25
C ARG A 186 -8.59 -13.76 23.76
N ASN A 187 -8.77 -12.58 23.15
CA ASN A 187 -8.93 -12.46 21.69
C ASN A 187 -7.61 -12.66 20.93
N ILE A 188 -6.49 -12.83 21.64
CA ILE A 188 -5.18 -13.18 21.06
C ILE A 188 -5.11 -14.68 20.71
N ASP A 189 -5.82 -15.57 21.40
CA ASP A 189 -5.62 -17.03 21.24
C ASP A 189 -6.26 -17.63 19.98
N MET A 190 -7.37 -17.08 19.46
CA MET A 190 -7.96 -17.64 18.23
C MET A 190 -7.15 -17.30 16.98
N ALA A 191 -6.53 -16.12 16.90
CA ALA A 191 -5.69 -15.76 15.77
C ALA A 191 -4.35 -16.52 15.74
N ASN A 192 -3.87 -16.96 16.91
CA ASN A 192 -2.69 -17.83 17.03
C ASN A 192 -2.97 -19.31 16.65
N SER A 193 -4.23 -19.67 16.37
CA SER A 193 -4.59 -21.06 16.04
C SER A 193 -4.46 -21.41 14.54
N LEU A 194 -4.39 -20.40 13.66
CA LEU A 194 -4.19 -20.61 12.23
C LEU A 194 -2.70 -20.54 11.87
N PRO A 195 -2.14 -21.56 11.20
CA PRO A 195 -0.81 -21.48 10.61
C PRO A 195 -0.67 -20.24 9.72
N GLN A 196 0.48 -19.56 9.82
CA GLN A 196 0.75 -18.33 9.07
C GLN A 196 0.59 -18.54 7.55
N GLU A 197 0.93 -19.73 7.06
CA GLU A 197 0.80 -20.10 5.64
C GLU A 197 -0.65 -20.07 5.15
N LEU A 198 -1.61 -20.48 6.00
CA LEU A 198 -3.04 -20.43 5.66
C LEU A 198 -3.56 -19.00 5.69
N VAL A 199 -3.03 -18.17 6.60
CA VAL A 199 -3.34 -16.74 6.65
C VAL A 199 -2.85 -16.06 5.37
N GLU A 200 -1.59 -16.27 4.99
CA GLU A 200 -1.00 -15.74 3.75
C GLU A 200 -1.72 -16.26 2.50
N TYR A 201 -2.07 -17.56 2.45
CA TYR A 201 -2.84 -18.12 1.34
C TYR A 201 -4.22 -17.44 1.20
N THR A 202 -4.91 -17.22 2.32
CA THR A 202 -6.20 -16.52 2.35
C THR A 202 -6.06 -15.08 1.84
N PHE A 203 -5.05 -14.35 2.32
CA PHE A 203 -4.80 -12.97 1.89
C PHE A 203 -4.35 -12.87 0.42
N ASN A 204 -3.60 -13.85 -0.08
CA ASN A 204 -3.26 -13.94 -1.50
C ASN A 204 -4.51 -14.15 -2.37
N PHE A 205 -5.48 -14.96 -1.91
CA PHE A 205 -6.76 -15.11 -2.60
C PHE A 205 -7.59 -13.82 -2.58
N LEU A 206 -7.54 -13.08 -1.47
CA LEU A 206 -8.25 -11.81 -1.29
C LEU A 206 -7.50 -10.58 -1.82
N ALA A 207 -6.32 -10.74 -2.43
CA ALA A 207 -5.41 -9.62 -2.77
C ALA A 207 -6.06 -8.54 -3.66
N ASN A 208 -7.06 -8.91 -4.46
CA ASN A 208 -7.80 -8.00 -5.35
C ASN A 208 -9.15 -7.53 -4.76
N ASP A 209 -9.59 -8.06 -3.62
CA ASP A 209 -10.82 -7.66 -2.94
C ASP A 209 -10.52 -6.77 -1.73
N SER A 210 -10.34 -5.49 -2.00
CA SER A 210 -10.02 -4.50 -0.96
C SER A 210 -11.09 -4.40 0.14
N LEU A 211 -12.35 -4.75 -0.15
CA LEU A 211 -13.43 -4.68 0.83
C LEU A 211 -13.32 -5.84 1.81
N SER A 212 -13.13 -7.06 1.31
CA SER A 212 -12.88 -8.23 2.14
C SER A 212 -11.60 -8.08 2.97
N LEU A 213 -10.52 -7.54 2.40
CA LEU A 213 -9.28 -7.25 3.13
C LEU A 213 -9.49 -6.26 4.29
N LYS A 214 -10.30 -5.21 4.08
CA LYS A 214 -10.65 -4.25 5.14
C LYS A 214 -11.43 -4.93 6.25
N SER A 215 -12.44 -5.74 5.90
CA SER A 215 -13.20 -6.52 6.87
C SER A 215 -12.32 -7.47 7.67
N CYS A 216 -11.37 -8.15 7.02
CA CYS A 216 -10.38 -9.00 7.68
C CYS A 216 -9.54 -8.24 8.72
N GLY A 217 -9.10 -7.03 8.39
CA GLY A 217 -8.34 -6.18 9.30
C GLY A 217 -9.12 -5.73 10.54
N LEU A 218 -10.46 -5.78 10.51
CA LEU A 218 -11.32 -5.46 11.66
C LEU A 218 -11.59 -6.66 12.58
N VAL A 219 -11.26 -7.88 12.16
CA VAL A 219 -11.54 -9.10 12.95
C VAL A 219 -10.65 -9.16 14.19
N CYS A 220 -9.34 -8.99 14.02
CA CYS A 220 -8.36 -9.00 15.11
C CYS A 220 -7.06 -8.30 14.70
N LEU A 221 -6.20 -8.00 15.67
CA LEU A 221 -4.94 -7.31 15.45
C LEU A 221 -3.96 -8.09 14.55
N ALA A 222 -3.91 -9.42 14.67
CA ALA A 222 -3.06 -10.25 13.82
C ALA A 222 -3.48 -10.16 12.34
N TRP A 223 -4.79 -10.21 12.06
CA TRP A 223 -5.33 -10.07 10.71
C TRP A 223 -5.19 -8.64 10.19
N LEU A 224 -5.25 -7.63 11.07
CA LEU A 224 -4.87 -6.27 10.70
C LEU A 224 -3.44 -6.23 10.18
N TYR A 225 -2.46 -6.76 10.92
CA TYR A 225 -1.06 -6.76 10.46
C TYR A 225 -0.87 -7.55 9.16
N ALA A 226 -1.50 -8.71 9.02
CA ALA A 226 -1.39 -9.56 7.84
C ALA A 226 -2.08 -8.97 6.59
N SER A 227 -3.19 -8.23 6.75
CA SER A 227 -3.89 -7.59 5.63
C SER A 227 -3.20 -6.33 5.09
N ARG A 228 -2.41 -5.64 5.93
CA ARG A 228 -1.79 -4.34 5.59
C ARG A 228 -0.93 -4.33 4.33
N PRO A 229 -0.01 -5.31 4.11
CA PRO A 229 0.77 -5.37 2.87
C PRO A 229 -0.09 -5.39 1.61
N TYR A 230 -1.28 -5.99 1.68
CA TYR A 230 -2.21 -6.09 0.56
C TYR A 230 -3.04 -4.80 0.41
N LEU A 231 -3.57 -4.28 1.52
CA LEU A 231 -4.36 -3.04 1.54
C LEU A 231 -3.56 -1.81 1.08
N PHE A 232 -2.30 -1.72 1.51
CA PHE A 232 -1.45 -0.57 1.26
C PHE A 232 -0.39 -0.80 0.17
N ARG A 233 -0.47 -1.94 -0.54
CA ARG A 233 0.42 -2.24 -1.67
C ARG A 233 0.40 -1.14 -2.73
N ARG A 234 -0.81 -0.64 -2.99
CA ARG A 234 -1.11 0.37 -4.00
C ARG A 234 -1.76 1.58 -3.35
N LEU A 235 -1.08 2.72 -3.40
CA LEU A 235 -1.64 4.00 -2.98
C LEU A 235 -1.90 4.88 -4.20
N SER A 236 -3.05 5.55 -4.19
CA SER A 236 -3.43 6.52 -5.20
C SER A 236 -3.63 7.87 -4.53
N LEU A 237 -2.80 8.85 -4.87
CA LEU A 237 -2.83 10.19 -4.30
C LEU A 237 -3.21 11.19 -5.40
N ASP A 238 -4.26 11.97 -5.14
CA ASP A 238 -4.59 13.14 -5.93
C ASP A 238 -4.30 14.43 -5.15
N ALA A 239 -4.53 15.59 -5.78
CA ALA A 239 -4.28 16.90 -5.17
C ALA A 239 -5.00 17.14 -3.83
N LYS A 240 -6.15 16.50 -3.59
CA LYS A 240 -6.89 16.64 -2.32
C LYS A 240 -6.46 15.56 -1.32
N GLY A 241 -6.29 14.34 -1.81
CA GLY A 241 -5.99 13.18 -1.02
C GLY A 241 -4.59 13.19 -0.41
N TYR A 242 -3.59 13.80 -1.06
CA TYR A 242 -2.22 13.78 -0.53
C TYR A 242 -2.10 14.53 0.80
N LYS A 243 -2.68 15.74 0.91
CA LYS A 243 -2.63 16.52 2.17
C LYS A 243 -3.27 15.78 3.32
N THR A 244 -4.54 15.36 3.13
CA THR A 244 -5.26 14.57 4.12
C THR A 244 -4.54 13.26 4.48
N PHE A 245 -3.88 12.63 3.50
CA PHE A 245 -3.10 11.43 3.76
C PHE A 245 -1.90 11.71 4.67
N PHE A 246 -1.10 12.73 4.39
CA PHE A 246 0.08 13.05 5.20
C PHE A 246 -0.28 13.65 6.57
N ASP A 247 -1.33 14.48 6.65
CA ASP A 247 -1.87 14.96 7.92
C ASP A 247 -2.27 13.77 8.83
N ASN A 248 -2.98 12.78 8.28
CA ASN A 248 -3.34 11.57 9.01
C ASN A 248 -2.13 10.68 9.33
N LEU A 249 -1.09 10.71 8.50
CA LEU A 249 0.13 9.96 8.74
C LEU A 249 0.90 10.53 9.94
N GLN A 250 0.92 11.86 10.10
CA GLN A 250 1.52 12.53 11.26
C GLN A 250 0.79 12.20 12.57
N HIS A 251 -0.51 11.95 12.51
CA HIS A 251 -1.34 11.57 13.66
C HIS A 251 -1.48 10.05 13.87
N SER A 252 -0.80 9.23 13.08
CA SER A 252 -0.90 7.77 13.19
C SER A 252 -0.19 7.26 14.46
N PRO A 253 -0.76 6.28 15.19
CA PRO A 253 -0.16 5.75 16.42
C PRO A 253 1.24 5.16 16.16
N PRO A 254 2.25 5.42 17.01
CA PRO A 254 3.63 5.00 16.79
C PRO A 254 3.81 3.47 16.75
N ARG A 255 2.84 2.70 17.27
CA ARG A 255 2.89 1.23 17.34
C ARG A 255 2.52 0.52 16.03
N ILE A 256 1.96 1.25 15.06
CA ILE A 256 1.55 0.67 13.78
C ILE A 256 2.54 1.14 12.71
N PRO A 257 3.27 0.24 12.03
CA PRO A 257 4.15 0.64 10.95
C PRO A 257 3.39 1.50 9.95
N PRO A 258 3.92 2.67 9.55
CA PRO A 258 3.22 3.58 8.66
C PRO A 258 2.83 2.84 7.38
N CYS A 259 1.64 3.11 6.84
CA CYS A 259 1.16 2.46 5.61
C CYS A 259 2.15 2.61 4.44
N THR A 260 2.98 3.65 4.47
CA THR A 260 4.04 3.93 3.51
C THR A 260 5.09 2.83 3.44
N SER A 261 5.31 2.07 4.53
CA SER A 261 6.24 0.93 4.58
C SER A 261 5.87 -0.23 3.65
N TYR A 262 4.61 -0.30 3.20
CA TYR A 262 4.09 -1.37 2.35
C TYR A 262 3.80 -0.93 0.90
N CYS A 263 3.95 0.36 0.60
CA CYS A 263 3.56 0.93 -0.68
C CYS A 263 4.61 0.66 -1.77
N THR A 264 4.38 -0.39 -2.55
CA THR A 264 5.25 -0.75 -3.69
C THR A 264 4.79 -0.11 -5.00
N ILE A 265 3.50 0.28 -5.08
CA ILE A 265 2.89 0.92 -6.25
C ILE A 265 2.32 2.27 -5.82
N LEU A 266 2.91 3.35 -6.33
CA LEU A 266 2.44 4.71 -6.09
C LEU A 266 1.82 5.28 -7.37
N VAL A 267 0.56 5.66 -7.30
CA VAL A 267 -0.17 6.32 -8.39
C VAL A 267 -0.43 7.77 -7.99
N LEU A 268 0.09 8.70 -8.76
CA LEU A 268 -0.08 10.14 -8.59
C LEU A 268 -1.03 10.65 -9.68
N ILE A 269 -2.13 11.27 -9.29
CA ILE A 269 -3.19 11.74 -10.20
C ILE A 269 -3.32 13.25 -10.08
N ASN A 270 -3.31 13.95 -11.21
CA ASN A 270 -3.36 15.42 -11.24
C ASN A 270 -2.29 16.02 -10.32
N ALA A 271 -1.07 15.49 -10.40
CA ALA A 271 0.01 15.74 -9.46
C ALA A 271 0.83 16.97 -9.82
N ASP A 272 0.18 18.03 -10.30
CA ASP A 272 0.84 19.30 -10.61
C ASP A 272 1.52 19.88 -9.36
N TRP A 273 0.94 19.61 -8.19
CA TRP A 273 1.47 19.93 -6.87
C TRP A 273 2.84 19.31 -6.57
N LEU A 274 3.22 18.24 -7.27
CA LEU A 274 4.55 17.65 -7.15
C LEU A 274 5.66 18.60 -7.64
N PHE A 275 5.28 19.62 -8.42
CA PHE A 275 6.20 20.54 -9.07
C PHE A 275 6.00 22.00 -8.65
N GLU A 276 5.27 22.26 -7.57
CA GLU A 276 5.14 23.58 -6.97
C GLU A 276 6.50 24.06 -6.39
N GLU A 277 6.72 25.38 -6.36
CA GLU A 277 8.02 25.97 -6.02
C GLU A 277 8.45 25.73 -4.56
N ASP A 278 7.48 25.58 -3.66
CA ASP A 278 7.71 25.26 -2.24
C ASP A 278 8.21 23.82 -2.04
N GLY A 279 7.90 22.93 -2.99
CA GLY A 279 8.30 21.53 -3.01
C GLY A 279 7.82 20.75 -1.79
N GLU A 280 6.84 21.24 -1.03
CA GLU A 280 6.40 20.60 0.22
C GLU A 280 5.81 19.22 -0.06
N GLY A 281 4.85 19.13 -1.00
CA GLY A 281 4.26 17.84 -1.38
C GLY A 281 5.29 16.86 -1.95
N PHE A 282 6.28 17.37 -2.70
CA PHE A 282 7.38 16.54 -3.19
C PHE A 282 8.25 15.97 -2.06
N ARG A 283 8.62 16.81 -1.08
CA ARG A 283 9.43 16.42 0.07
C ARG A 283 8.75 15.32 0.88
N GLU A 284 7.46 15.44 1.15
CA GLU A 284 6.69 14.42 1.89
C GLU A 284 6.67 13.08 1.14
N VAL A 285 6.35 13.10 -0.16
CA VAL A 285 6.35 11.90 -0.98
C VAL A 285 7.72 11.22 -0.97
N VAL A 286 8.80 11.99 -1.17
CA VAL A 286 10.16 11.44 -1.18
C VAL A 286 10.56 10.86 0.17
N LEU A 287 10.26 11.57 1.25
CA LEU A 287 10.59 11.14 2.61
C LEU A 287 9.99 9.77 2.92
N HIS A 288 8.75 9.54 2.49
CA HIS A 288 7.99 8.35 2.86
C HIS A 288 8.12 7.17 1.89
N PHE A 289 8.40 7.41 0.61
CA PHE A 289 8.26 6.38 -0.42
C PHE A 289 9.54 6.05 -1.21
N SER A 290 10.58 6.87 -1.12
CA SER A 290 11.79 6.78 -1.96
C SER A 290 12.50 5.41 -1.94
N GLN A 291 12.39 4.66 -0.84
CA GLN A 291 13.08 3.36 -0.70
C GLN A 291 12.23 2.15 -1.09
N ILE A 292 10.90 2.31 -1.19
CA ILE A 292 9.96 1.17 -1.24
C ILE A 292 9.23 1.10 -2.57
N VAL A 293 8.96 2.24 -3.21
CA VAL A 293 8.20 2.28 -4.46
C VAL A 293 9.00 1.63 -5.58
N VAL A 294 8.41 0.59 -6.16
CA VAL A 294 8.92 -0.16 -7.31
C VAL A 294 8.23 0.29 -8.60
N ILE A 295 6.95 0.69 -8.51
CA ILE A 295 6.14 1.17 -9.63
C ILE A 295 5.64 2.58 -9.31
N LEU A 296 6.06 3.56 -10.10
CA LEU A 296 5.57 4.93 -10.03
C LEU A 296 4.74 5.23 -11.28
N SER A 297 3.46 5.56 -11.06
CA SER A 297 2.56 6.00 -12.11
C SER A 297 2.18 7.46 -11.88
N ILE A 298 2.41 8.30 -12.88
CA ILE A 298 2.04 9.72 -12.87
C ILE A 298 1.01 9.92 -13.98
N THR A 299 -0.18 10.36 -13.61
CA THR A 299 -1.34 10.45 -14.51
C THR A 299 -1.89 11.87 -14.54
N HIS A 300 -2.30 12.35 -15.72
CA HIS A 300 -2.94 13.66 -15.90
C HIS A 300 -2.15 14.83 -15.28
N THR A 301 -0.84 14.82 -15.45
CA THR A 301 0.04 15.77 -14.75
C THR A 301 0.84 16.60 -15.74
N THR A 302 1.02 17.87 -15.42
CA THR A 302 1.76 18.86 -16.21
C THR A 302 2.96 19.38 -15.41
N ALA A 303 4.17 18.96 -15.79
CA ALA A 303 5.40 19.47 -15.19
C ALA A 303 5.81 20.82 -15.82
N PRO A 304 6.44 21.74 -15.07
CA PRO A 304 7.02 22.96 -15.62
C PRO A 304 8.07 22.67 -16.70
N SER A 305 8.93 21.68 -16.49
CA SER A 305 9.92 21.20 -17.47
C SER A 305 10.23 19.72 -17.24
N PHE A 306 10.95 19.11 -18.18
CA PHE A 306 11.40 17.72 -18.04
C PHE A 306 12.38 17.52 -16.87
N SER A 307 13.22 18.52 -16.57
CA SER A 307 14.13 18.46 -15.42
C SER A 307 13.40 18.39 -14.07
N HIS A 308 12.19 18.95 -13.96
CA HIS A 308 11.35 18.79 -12.76
C HIS A 308 10.86 17.35 -12.59
N LEU A 309 10.47 16.69 -13.69
CA LEU A 309 10.13 15.26 -13.65
C LEU A 309 11.35 14.44 -13.16
N LEU A 310 12.54 14.71 -13.70
CA LEU A 310 13.74 13.96 -13.30
C LEU A 310 14.10 14.17 -11.83
N LYS A 311 14.04 15.41 -11.36
CA LYS A 311 14.21 15.71 -9.94
C LYS A 311 13.18 14.95 -9.11
N ALA A 312 11.94 14.88 -9.58
CA ALA A 312 10.87 14.19 -8.88
C ALA A 312 11.08 12.67 -8.77
N ILE A 313 11.58 12.03 -9.81
CA ILE A 313 11.76 10.56 -9.83
C ILE A 313 13.13 10.10 -9.30
N SER A 314 14.15 10.98 -9.31
CA SER A 314 15.51 10.64 -8.90
C SER A 314 15.69 10.05 -7.48
N PRO A 315 14.85 10.39 -6.47
CA PRO A 315 15.01 9.82 -5.14
C PRO A 315 14.59 8.34 -5.04
N PHE A 316 13.80 7.84 -5.99
CA PHE A 316 13.25 6.48 -5.95
C PHE A 316 14.28 5.45 -6.44
N ARG A 317 15.18 5.02 -5.54
CA ARG A 317 16.29 4.10 -5.87
C ARG A 317 15.84 2.70 -6.28
N GLY A 318 14.67 2.25 -5.79
CA GLY A 318 14.08 0.95 -6.10
C GLY A 318 13.16 0.95 -7.33
N LEU A 319 13.03 2.07 -8.02
CA LEU A 319 12.06 2.24 -9.10
C LEU A 319 12.41 1.35 -10.29
N ARG A 320 11.54 0.39 -10.62
CA ARG A 320 11.68 -0.50 -11.78
C ARG A 320 10.76 -0.14 -12.93
N CYS A 321 9.57 0.37 -12.60
CA CYS A 321 8.55 0.70 -13.58
C CYS A 321 8.12 2.17 -13.43
N LEU A 322 8.27 2.94 -14.51
CA LEU A 322 7.79 4.31 -14.61
C LEU A 322 6.66 4.39 -15.64
N CYS A 323 5.48 4.76 -15.20
CA CYS A 323 4.30 4.95 -16.06
C CYS A 323 3.92 6.43 -16.09
N LEU A 324 3.97 7.05 -17.28
CA LEU A 324 3.54 8.41 -17.52
C LEU A 324 2.31 8.37 -18.43
N GLU A 325 1.16 8.75 -17.89
CA GLU A 325 -0.11 8.76 -18.63
C GLU A 325 -0.68 10.17 -18.69
N HIS A 326 -1.00 10.68 -19.89
CA HIS A 326 -1.43 12.07 -20.08
C HIS A 326 -0.44 13.09 -19.48
N PHE A 327 0.86 12.76 -19.49
CA PHE A 327 1.90 13.62 -18.94
C PHE A 327 2.31 14.69 -19.96
N ARG A 328 2.47 15.94 -19.50
CA ARG A 328 2.88 17.08 -20.33
C ARG A 328 3.97 17.90 -19.66
N CYS A 329 4.82 18.54 -20.45
CA CYS A 329 5.77 19.55 -19.97
C CYS A 329 5.33 20.93 -20.52
N ARG A 330 5.45 22.01 -19.73
CA ARG A 330 5.15 23.37 -20.19
C ARG A 330 6.31 23.96 -21.01
N SER A 331 7.50 24.05 -20.41
CA SER A 331 8.67 24.72 -21.01
C SER A 331 9.25 23.97 -22.20
N THR A 332 9.31 24.66 -23.35
CA THR A 332 9.99 24.22 -24.58
C THR A 332 11.51 24.38 -24.52
N GLU A 333 12.04 25.00 -23.47
CA GLU A 333 13.48 25.24 -23.34
C GLU A 333 14.18 23.92 -23.02
N MET A 334 15.03 23.47 -23.95
CA MET A 334 15.94 22.36 -23.73
C MET A 334 17.06 22.80 -22.79
N GLY A 335 16.74 22.88 -21.50
CA GLY A 335 17.74 23.08 -20.45
C GLY A 335 18.63 21.85 -20.35
N ALA A 336 19.92 22.03 -20.04
CA ALA A 336 20.82 20.92 -19.80
C ALA A 336 20.25 20.03 -18.68
N VAL A 337 19.83 18.82 -19.07
CA VAL A 337 19.19 17.87 -18.17
C VAL A 337 20.28 17.28 -17.26
N THR A 338 20.43 17.87 -16.07
CA THR A 338 21.36 17.41 -15.04
C THR A 338 20.61 16.54 -14.04
N GLY A 339 20.64 15.23 -14.26
CA GLY A 339 20.01 14.26 -13.37
C GLY A 339 20.28 12.84 -13.81
N LYS A 340 20.78 12.00 -12.89
CA LYS A 340 20.83 10.55 -13.11
C LYS A 340 19.51 9.97 -12.59
N ILE A 341 18.75 9.33 -13.46
CA ILE A 341 17.64 8.46 -13.02
C ILE A 341 18.26 7.15 -12.53
N SER A 342 17.52 6.46 -11.67
CA SER A 342 17.90 5.10 -11.25
C SER A 342 18.07 4.20 -12.47
N SER A 343 19.22 3.56 -12.58
CA SER A 343 19.48 2.52 -13.59
C SER A 343 18.63 1.27 -13.38
N SER A 344 17.83 1.20 -12.32
CA SER A 344 16.92 0.08 -12.04
C SER A 344 15.65 0.06 -12.90
N ILE A 345 15.35 1.14 -13.62
CA ILE A 345 14.14 1.20 -14.45
C ILE A 345 14.29 0.26 -15.66
N ASP A 346 13.55 -0.83 -15.62
CA ASP A 346 13.48 -1.84 -16.68
C ASP A 346 12.21 -1.69 -17.54
N THR A 347 11.22 -0.96 -17.02
CA THR A 347 9.90 -0.82 -17.65
C THR A 347 9.51 0.65 -17.74
N LEU A 348 9.27 1.11 -18.97
CA LEU A 348 8.85 2.48 -19.25
C LEU A 348 7.53 2.45 -20.02
N SER A 349 6.48 3.08 -19.46
CA SER A 349 5.17 3.21 -20.08
C SER A 349 4.84 4.68 -20.33
N LEU A 350 4.58 5.06 -21.57
CA LEU A 350 4.35 6.43 -22.03
C LEU A 350 3.02 6.52 -22.79
N ARG A 351 1.93 6.72 -22.06
CA ARG A 351 0.57 6.76 -22.64
C ARG A 351 0.08 8.20 -22.77
N ASN A 352 -0.43 8.57 -23.94
CA ASN A 352 -0.94 9.91 -24.28
C ASN A 352 0.00 11.05 -23.85
N THR A 353 1.31 10.82 -23.97
CA THR A 353 2.39 11.76 -23.62
C THR A 353 2.95 12.37 -24.91
N ALA A 354 3.49 13.58 -24.86
CA ALA A 354 4.14 14.21 -26.03
C ALA A 354 5.48 13.50 -26.35
N LEU A 355 5.41 12.35 -27.03
CA LEU A 355 6.52 11.40 -27.21
C LEU A 355 7.73 12.03 -27.87
N ARG A 356 7.56 12.75 -28.99
CA ARG A 356 8.67 13.46 -29.65
C ARG A 356 9.46 14.33 -28.68
N ARG A 357 8.77 15.17 -27.91
CA ARG A 357 9.41 16.06 -26.94
C ARG A 357 10.05 15.28 -25.79
N PHE A 358 9.38 14.25 -25.29
CA PHE A 358 9.93 13.39 -24.24
C PHE A 358 11.25 12.74 -24.68
N PHE A 359 11.30 12.14 -25.87
CA PHE A 359 12.51 11.49 -26.38
C PHE A 359 13.61 12.49 -26.80
N MET A 360 13.26 13.67 -27.31
CA MET A 360 14.26 14.72 -27.58
C MET A 360 15.05 15.13 -26.33
N GLU A 361 14.41 15.16 -25.16
CA GLU A 361 15.05 15.53 -23.89
C GLU A 361 15.90 14.37 -23.32
N ILE A 362 15.52 13.13 -23.60
CA ILE A 362 16.16 11.92 -23.02
C ILE A 362 17.33 11.43 -23.85
N ASN A 363 17.19 11.42 -25.18
CA ASN A 363 18.17 10.84 -26.11
C ASN A 363 19.61 11.39 -25.92
N PRO A 364 19.83 12.69 -25.67
CA PRO A 364 21.18 13.23 -25.47
C PRO A 364 21.86 12.74 -24.18
N SER A 365 21.06 12.35 -23.18
CA SER A 365 21.53 12.13 -21.82
C SER A 365 21.64 10.63 -21.46
N ASN A 366 21.17 9.74 -22.35
CA ASN A 366 21.14 8.27 -22.16
C ASN A 366 20.63 7.89 -20.74
N ILE A 367 19.53 8.50 -20.32
CA ILE A 367 19.11 8.44 -18.92
C ILE A 367 18.51 7.07 -18.56
N PHE A 368 18.03 6.34 -19.55
CA PHE A 368 17.25 5.10 -19.40
C PHE A 368 17.97 3.87 -19.96
N CYS A 369 19.27 3.68 -19.68
CA CYS A 369 20.10 2.61 -20.27
C CYS A 369 19.51 1.19 -20.25
N ASN A 370 18.68 0.85 -19.25
CA ASN A 370 18.30 -0.54 -18.94
C ASN A 370 16.84 -0.90 -19.27
N VAL A 371 16.15 -0.11 -20.09
CA VAL A 371 14.74 -0.37 -20.42
C VAL A 371 14.61 -1.61 -21.31
N THR A 372 14.08 -2.69 -20.75
CA THR A 372 13.76 -3.94 -21.46
C THR A 372 12.30 -4.03 -21.89
N ASN A 373 11.41 -3.27 -21.24
CA ASN A 373 9.99 -3.20 -21.52
C ASN A 373 9.60 -1.77 -21.86
N LEU A 374 9.16 -1.53 -23.09
CA LEU A 374 8.70 -0.22 -23.53
C LEU A 374 7.24 -0.32 -23.96
N ASP A 375 6.39 0.45 -23.30
CA ASP A 375 5.00 0.64 -23.68
C ASP A 375 4.78 2.11 -24.06
N MET A 376 4.26 2.38 -25.24
CA MET A 376 4.10 3.77 -25.68
C MET A 376 2.93 3.99 -26.63
N GLY A 377 2.41 5.21 -26.59
CA GLY A 377 1.53 5.77 -27.59
C GLY A 377 0.40 6.61 -27.00
N GLN A 378 -0.40 7.30 -27.79
CA GLN A 378 -0.52 7.20 -29.23
C GLN A 378 0.69 7.83 -29.95
N ILE A 379 1.36 7.05 -30.80
CA ILE A 379 2.51 7.45 -31.61
C ILE A 379 2.02 8.14 -32.87
N LEU A 380 2.44 9.38 -33.07
CA LEU A 380 2.27 10.13 -34.30
C LEU A 380 3.43 9.87 -35.26
N GLN A 381 3.21 10.10 -36.56
CA GLN A 381 4.24 9.97 -37.59
C GLN A 381 5.49 10.81 -37.28
N GLU A 382 5.30 12.01 -36.73
CA GLU A 382 6.40 12.91 -36.36
C GLU A 382 7.23 12.45 -35.15
N ASP A 383 6.72 11.50 -34.36
CA ASP A 383 7.45 10.97 -33.20
C ASP A 383 8.51 9.94 -33.60
N PHE A 384 8.35 9.29 -34.77
CA PHE A 384 9.18 8.16 -35.20
C PHE A 384 10.68 8.42 -35.22
N PRO A 385 11.20 9.57 -35.71
CA PRO A 385 12.64 9.81 -35.71
C PRO A 385 13.24 9.79 -34.31
N GLU A 386 12.55 10.36 -33.31
CA GLU A 386 13.06 10.48 -31.94
C GLU A 386 12.86 9.20 -31.15
N ILE A 387 11.72 8.51 -31.32
CA ILE A 387 11.49 7.15 -30.81
C ILE A 387 12.53 6.19 -31.41
N GLY A 388 12.80 6.32 -32.71
CA GLY A 388 13.76 5.50 -33.41
C GLY A 388 15.15 5.63 -32.83
N LYS A 389 15.64 6.86 -32.64
CA LYS A 389 16.92 7.14 -31.97
C LYS A 389 16.98 6.50 -30.58
N PHE A 390 15.92 6.61 -29.78
CA PHE A 390 15.84 5.97 -28.47
C PHE A 390 15.96 4.44 -28.59
N MET A 391 15.20 3.81 -29.47
CA MET A 391 15.25 2.36 -29.71
C MET A 391 16.66 1.89 -30.14
N LEU A 392 17.37 2.67 -30.93
CA LEU A 392 18.75 2.36 -31.33
C LEU A 392 19.75 2.38 -30.17
N GLN A 393 19.47 3.18 -29.14
CA GLN A 393 20.27 3.22 -27.91
C GLN A 393 19.93 2.06 -26.96
N HIS A 394 18.76 1.43 -27.12
CA HIS A 394 18.26 0.35 -26.27
C HIS A 394 18.05 -0.95 -27.07
N LEU A 395 19.14 -1.48 -27.60
CA LEU A 395 19.11 -2.75 -28.35
C LEU A 395 18.72 -3.97 -27.49
N ASP A 396 18.71 -3.82 -26.16
CA ASP A 396 18.29 -4.85 -25.20
C ASP A 396 16.77 -4.92 -24.99
N LEU A 397 15.98 -4.18 -25.79
CA LEU A 397 14.53 -4.14 -25.67
C LEU A 397 13.89 -5.51 -26.00
N GLN A 398 13.30 -6.15 -24.99
CA GLN A 398 12.70 -7.49 -25.10
C GLN A 398 11.19 -7.43 -25.35
N HIS A 399 10.51 -6.43 -24.78
CA HIS A 399 9.06 -6.30 -24.85
C HIS A 399 8.70 -4.90 -25.36
N LEU A 400 7.95 -4.85 -26.46
CA LEU A 400 7.52 -3.62 -27.10
C LEU A 400 6.00 -3.59 -27.21
N SER A 401 5.37 -2.59 -26.60
CA SER A 401 3.95 -2.31 -26.69
C SER A 401 3.75 -0.94 -27.32
N ILE A 402 2.98 -0.87 -28.41
CA ILE A 402 2.82 0.35 -29.20
C ILE A 402 1.35 0.60 -29.56
N SER A 403 0.90 1.84 -29.41
CA SER A 403 -0.34 2.34 -30.01
C SER A 403 -0.01 3.48 -30.97
N PHE A 404 -0.70 3.57 -32.10
CA PHE A 404 -0.52 4.65 -33.07
C PHE A 404 -1.75 5.55 -33.07
N SER A 405 -1.53 6.86 -33.23
CA SER A 405 -2.59 7.80 -33.62
C SER A 405 -2.56 7.88 -35.13
N CYS A 406 -3.60 7.35 -35.77
CA CYS A 406 -3.75 7.46 -37.22
C CYS A 406 -4.81 8.51 -37.53
N HIS A 407 -4.43 9.51 -38.33
CA HIS A 407 -5.36 10.31 -39.11
C HIS A 407 -5.19 9.86 -40.56
N ILE A 408 -6.21 9.22 -41.12
CA ILE A 408 -6.16 8.61 -42.47
C ILE A 408 -5.74 9.64 -43.54
N ASN A 409 -6.06 10.91 -43.32
CA ASN A 409 -5.76 12.01 -44.24
C ASN A 409 -4.27 12.39 -44.30
N ASP A 410 -3.46 12.04 -43.30
CA ASP A 410 -2.07 12.50 -43.21
C ASP A 410 -1.07 11.54 -43.91
N CYS A 411 -1.48 10.30 -44.18
CA CYS A 411 -0.58 9.25 -44.67
C CYS A 411 -0.21 9.35 -46.16
N THR A 412 -0.84 10.24 -46.94
CA THR A 412 -0.81 10.16 -48.42
C THR A 412 0.17 11.10 -49.12
N ALA A 413 0.81 12.06 -48.44
CA ALA A 413 1.51 13.15 -49.16
C ALA A 413 2.95 13.48 -48.73
N HIS A 414 3.41 13.13 -47.51
CA HIS A 414 4.73 13.60 -47.02
C HIS A 414 5.75 12.53 -46.65
N ASP A 415 5.40 11.24 -46.69
CA ASP A 415 6.31 10.14 -46.33
C ASP A 415 7.42 9.87 -47.38
N VAL A 416 7.36 10.50 -48.56
CA VAL A 416 8.33 10.28 -49.65
C VAL A 416 9.64 11.06 -49.45
N VAL A 417 9.66 12.12 -48.62
CA VAL A 417 10.74 13.13 -48.68
C VAL A 417 11.83 12.95 -47.61
N LEU A 418 11.55 12.28 -46.48
CA LEU A 418 12.53 12.14 -45.38
C LEU A 418 13.30 10.81 -45.35
N SER A 419 12.95 9.85 -46.20
CA SER A 419 13.80 8.67 -46.40
C SER A 419 15.04 9.08 -47.20
N HIS A 420 16.17 9.29 -46.55
CA HIS A 420 17.44 9.12 -47.24
C HIS A 420 17.41 7.76 -47.93
N PRO A 421 17.70 7.67 -49.24
CA PRO A 421 17.76 6.41 -49.94
C PRO A 421 18.92 5.62 -49.35
N ILE A 422 18.61 4.77 -48.37
CA ILE A 422 19.45 3.63 -48.09
C ILE A 422 19.32 2.79 -49.36
N PHE A 423 20.40 2.77 -50.16
CA PHE A 423 20.50 1.95 -51.36
C PHE A 423 20.37 0.48 -50.93
N GLU A 424 19.12 -0.02 -50.89
CA GLU A 424 18.88 -1.45 -50.86
C GLU A 424 19.43 -2.01 -52.17
N ASP A 425 20.23 -3.06 -52.07
CA ASP A 425 20.90 -3.71 -53.19
C ASP A 425 19.85 -4.24 -54.18
N GLU A 426 19.57 -3.47 -55.23
CA GLU A 426 18.58 -3.78 -56.28
C GLU A 426 18.87 -5.13 -56.97
N ASN A 427 20.06 -5.70 -56.78
CA ASN A 427 20.49 -6.93 -57.42
C ASN A 427 20.00 -8.21 -56.74
N ASN A 428 19.32 -8.14 -55.59
CA ASN A 428 18.77 -9.32 -54.93
C ASN A 428 17.23 -9.32 -54.94
N PRO A 429 16.57 -9.80 -56.01
CA PRO A 429 15.11 -9.84 -56.16
C PRO A 429 14.43 -10.87 -55.24
N VAL A 430 15.12 -11.39 -54.22
CA VAL A 430 14.46 -12.16 -53.17
C VAL A 430 13.38 -11.26 -52.58
N ARG A 431 12.13 -11.74 -52.65
CA ARG A 431 10.91 -11.06 -52.22
C ARG A 431 10.95 -10.78 -50.71
N SER A 432 11.76 -9.81 -50.31
CA SER A 432 11.82 -9.38 -48.93
C SER A 432 10.45 -8.80 -48.58
N ILE A 433 9.97 -9.08 -47.38
CA ILE A 433 8.68 -8.55 -46.91
C ILE A 433 8.66 -7.01 -46.94
N HIS A 434 9.83 -6.38 -46.84
CA HIS A 434 10.05 -4.94 -46.95
C HIS A 434 9.77 -4.43 -48.37
N ALA A 435 10.30 -5.10 -49.40
CA ALA A 435 10.06 -4.74 -50.80
C ALA A 435 8.58 -4.91 -51.15
N LEU A 436 7.94 -6.00 -50.67
CA LEU A 436 6.51 -6.22 -50.85
C LEU A 436 5.66 -5.16 -50.15
N PHE A 437 6.02 -4.79 -48.91
CA PHE A 437 5.36 -3.71 -48.18
C PHE A 437 5.46 -2.38 -48.95
N ARG A 438 6.65 -2.02 -49.42
CA ARG A 438 6.88 -0.81 -50.22
C ARG A 438 6.07 -0.81 -51.52
N GLN A 439 6.05 -1.95 -52.23
CA GLN A 439 5.26 -2.11 -53.45
C GLN A 439 3.76 -1.90 -53.19
N ARG A 440 3.25 -2.38 -52.05
CA ARG A 440 1.82 -2.43 -51.74
C ARG A 440 1.29 -1.14 -51.13
N PHE A 441 2.08 -0.49 -50.27
CA PHE A 441 1.67 0.70 -49.53
C PHE A 441 2.36 2.00 -50.00
N GLY A 442 3.35 1.92 -50.88
CA GLY A 442 4.09 3.09 -51.39
C GLY A 442 5.01 3.76 -50.36
N ILE A 443 5.15 3.18 -49.16
CA ILE A 443 5.96 3.70 -48.06
C ILE A 443 6.99 2.66 -47.59
N THR A 444 8.10 3.13 -47.03
CA THR A 444 9.17 2.26 -46.53
C THR A 444 8.86 1.72 -45.14
N THR A 445 9.44 0.57 -44.79
CA THR A 445 9.42 0.05 -43.40
C THR A 445 10.32 0.88 -42.49
N SER A 446 10.10 0.82 -41.18
CA SER A 446 10.93 1.51 -40.19
C SER A 446 12.30 0.82 -40.02
N PRO A 447 13.43 1.49 -40.31
CA PRO A 447 14.75 0.91 -40.10
C PRO A 447 15.09 0.73 -38.62
N PHE A 448 14.42 1.45 -37.72
CA PHE A 448 14.68 1.39 -36.27
C PHE A 448 14.17 0.09 -35.65
N LEU A 449 12.94 -0.30 -36.00
CA LEU A 449 12.34 -1.56 -35.53
C LEU A 449 13.11 -2.79 -36.02
N ARG A 450 13.79 -2.67 -37.17
CA ARG A 450 14.64 -3.72 -37.74
C ARG A 450 15.83 -4.06 -36.86
N GLN A 451 16.32 -3.11 -36.08
CA GLN A 451 17.54 -3.25 -35.26
C GLN A 451 17.26 -3.90 -33.90
N LEU A 452 16.00 -4.11 -33.52
CA LEU A 452 15.59 -4.72 -32.26
C LEU A 452 15.80 -6.25 -32.28
N SER A 453 17.06 -6.69 -32.35
CA SER A 453 17.43 -8.10 -32.56
C SER A 453 17.08 -9.05 -31.40
N VAL A 454 16.85 -8.52 -30.19
CA VAL A 454 16.49 -9.32 -29.00
C VAL A 454 15.01 -9.28 -28.66
N LEU A 455 14.19 -8.60 -29.46
CA LEU A 455 12.77 -8.42 -29.19
C LEU A 455 12.07 -9.79 -29.14
N ARG A 456 11.42 -10.09 -28.01
CA ARG A 456 10.71 -11.36 -27.74
C ARG A 456 9.22 -11.24 -27.95
N THR A 457 8.64 -10.11 -27.57
CA THR A 457 7.19 -9.89 -27.68
C THR A 457 6.89 -8.52 -28.26
N ILE A 458 5.91 -8.45 -29.15
CA ILE A 458 5.31 -7.19 -29.57
C ILE A 458 3.80 -7.17 -29.31
N CYS A 459 3.30 -6.07 -28.74
CA CYS A 459 1.88 -5.79 -28.60
C CYS A 459 1.53 -4.55 -29.43
N ILE A 460 0.58 -4.68 -30.36
CA ILE A 460 0.03 -3.56 -31.11
C ILE A 460 -1.36 -3.25 -30.57
N HIS A 461 -1.43 -2.16 -29.83
CA HIS A 461 -2.64 -1.63 -29.26
C HIS A 461 -3.54 -0.98 -30.32
N ARG A 462 -4.86 -1.14 -30.17
CA ARG A 462 -5.89 -0.63 -31.08
C ARG A 462 -5.63 -1.04 -32.54
N PHE A 463 -5.24 -2.29 -32.76
CA PHE A 463 -5.04 -2.81 -34.11
C PHE A 463 -6.33 -2.64 -34.93
N LEU A 464 -7.45 -3.06 -34.36
CA LEU A 464 -8.80 -2.72 -34.81
C LEU A 464 -9.56 -2.06 -33.66
N ASP A 465 -10.18 -0.91 -33.89
CA ASP A 465 -11.04 -0.24 -32.89
C ASP A 465 -12.29 0.36 -33.53
N SER A 466 -13.46 -0.22 -33.26
CA SER A 466 -14.75 0.22 -33.82
C SER A 466 -15.29 1.50 -33.23
N ARG A 467 -14.79 1.94 -32.08
CA ARG A 467 -15.18 3.23 -31.52
C ARG A 467 -14.53 4.38 -32.29
N GLN A 468 -13.34 4.14 -32.82
CA GLN A 468 -12.50 5.14 -33.46
C GLN A 468 -11.86 4.51 -34.71
N ARG A 469 -12.69 4.26 -35.73
CA ARG A 469 -12.27 3.60 -36.97
C ARG A 469 -11.05 4.26 -37.61
N GLU A 470 -10.96 5.58 -37.53
CA GLU A 470 -9.84 6.36 -38.05
C GLU A 470 -8.52 6.09 -37.31
N GLN A 471 -8.58 5.72 -36.03
CA GLN A 471 -7.41 5.40 -35.21
C GLN A 471 -6.98 3.93 -35.30
N SER A 472 -7.70 3.09 -36.06
CA SER A 472 -7.33 1.68 -36.22
C SER A 472 -6.00 1.55 -36.94
N THR A 473 -5.03 0.88 -36.32
CA THR A 473 -3.66 0.81 -36.85
C THR A 473 -3.52 -0.23 -37.96
N ALA A 474 -4.48 -1.15 -38.11
CA ALA A 474 -4.43 -2.28 -39.04
C ALA A 474 -4.32 -1.93 -40.53
N LEU A 475 -4.64 -0.69 -40.92
CA LEU A 475 -4.57 -0.28 -42.32
C LEU A 475 -3.14 -0.03 -42.82
N VAL A 476 -2.30 0.62 -42.02
CA VAL A 476 -0.98 1.06 -42.45
C VAL A 476 0.06 0.81 -41.36
N TRP A 477 -0.14 1.36 -40.17
CA TRP A 477 0.88 1.35 -39.11
C TRP A 477 1.15 -0.02 -38.51
N GLY A 478 0.11 -0.83 -38.29
CA GLY A 478 0.24 -2.21 -37.83
C GLY A 478 1.04 -3.06 -38.83
N PRO A 479 0.63 -3.14 -40.10
CA PRO A 479 1.41 -3.79 -41.15
C PRO A 479 2.83 -3.23 -41.28
N LYS A 480 3.02 -1.91 -41.23
CA LYS A 480 4.35 -1.25 -41.27
C LYS A 480 5.23 -1.73 -40.13
N ALA A 481 4.73 -1.70 -38.89
CA ALA A 481 5.48 -2.12 -37.72
C ALA A 481 5.89 -3.59 -37.84
N LEU A 482 4.95 -4.48 -38.19
CA LEU A 482 5.21 -5.91 -38.34
C LEU A 482 6.18 -6.21 -39.48
N ALA A 483 6.02 -5.58 -40.64
CA ALA A 483 6.95 -5.75 -41.77
C ALA A 483 8.35 -5.20 -41.46
N SER A 484 8.48 -4.30 -40.48
CA SER A 484 9.78 -3.72 -40.08
C SER A 484 10.59 -4.62 -39.15
N LEU A 485 9.95 -5.58 -38.46
CA LEU A 485 10.63 -6.43 -37.48
C LEU A 485 11.52 -7.48 -38.17
N SER A 486 12.67 -7.73 -37.56
CA SER A 486 13.63 -8.77 -38.00
C SER A 486 14.27 -9.52 -36.82
N SER A 487 13.63 -9.49 -35.63
CA SER A 487 14.14 -10.17 -34.45
C SER A 487 14.02 -11.69 -34.58
N PRO A 488 15.11 -12.46 -34.53
CA PRO A 488 15.05 -13.92 -34.51
C PRO A 488 14.48 -14.47 -33.20
N LEU A 489 14.44 -13.66 -32.12
CA LEU A 489 13.92 -14.06 -30.82
C LEU A 489 12.43 -13.77 -30.64
N LEU A 490 11.77 -13.18 -31.63
CA LEU A 490 10.35 -12.85 -31.56
C LEU A 490 9.54 -14.14 -31.45
N SER A 491 8.87 -14.32 -30.31
CA SER A 491 8.08 -15.50 -30.01
C SER A 491 6.58 -15.20 -29.96
N GLU A 492 6.19 -13.98 -29.59
CA GLU A 492 4.79 -13.62 -29.38
C GLU A 492 4.42 -12.29 -30.04
N VAL A 493 3.29 -12.28 -30.74
CA VAL A 493 2.67 -11.09 -31.31
C VAL A 493 1.26 -10.96 -30.73
N THR A 494 0.93 -9.81 -30.15
CA THR A 494 -0.41 -9.52 -29.64
C THR A 494 -1.02 -8.37 -30.41
N LEU A 495 -2.22 -8.57 -30.94
CA LEU A 495 -3.00 -7.56 -31.65
C LEU A 495 -4.28 -7.32 -30.85
N THR A 496 -4.40 -6.16 -30.22
CA THR A 496 -5.63 -5.85 -29.47
C THR A 496 -6.73 -5.39 -30.43
N VAL A 497 -7.92 -5.95 -30.26
CA VAL A 497 -9.06 -5.76 -31.13
C VAL A 497 -10.25 -5.32 -30.28
N TYR A 498 -10.81 -4.16 -30.59
CA TYR A 498 -12.08 -3.70 -30.06
C TYR A 498 -13.10 -3.68 -31.20
N LEU A 499 -14.06 -4.60 -31.18
CA LEU A 499 -15.14 -4.66 -32.16
C LEU A 499 -16.48 -4.80 -31.46
N GLU A 500 -17.51 -4.10 -31.95
CA GLU A 500 -18.88 -4.29 -31.50
C GLU A 500 -19.46 -5.65 -31.95
N ARG A 501 -19.08 -6.10 -33.14
CA ARG A 501 -19.50 -7.38 -33.74
C ARG A 501 -18.35 -7.98 -34.53
N ALA A 502 -18.22 -9.31 -34.52
CA ALA A 502 -17.16 -10.01 -35.23
C ALA A 502 -17.13 -9.72 -36.74
N GLY A 503 -18.30 -9.60 -37.38
CA GLY A 503 -18.39 -9.28 -38.82
C GLY A 503 -17.85 -7.90 -39.23
N LEU A 504 -17.54 -7.02 -38.28
CA LEU A 504 -16.91 -5.72 -38.58
C LEU A 504 -15.45 -5.86 -39.03
N VAL A 505 -14.79 -7.00 -38.76
CA VAL A 505 -13.39 -7.28 -39.18
C VAL A 505 -13.17 -6.96 -40.67
N ASP A 506 -14.11 -7.32 -41.52
CA ASP A 506 -13.99 -7.14 -42.97
C ASP A 506 -14.25 -5.70 -43.44
N GLN A 507 -14.84 -4.86 -42.59
CA GLN A 507 -15.17 -3.48 -42.96
C GLN A 507 -13.96 -2.55 -42.87
N TYR A 508 -12.89 -2.94 -42.16
CA TYR A 508 -11.71 -2.08 -41.99
C TYR A 508 -10.81 -2.02 -43.22
N GLY A 509 -11.04 -2.83 -44.26
CA GLY A 509 -10.18 -2.85 -45.44
C GLY A 509 -8.76 -3.33 -45.14
N VAL A 510 -8.57 -4.11 -44.07
CA VAL A 510 -7.28 -4.69 -43.72
C VAL A 510 -6.87 -5.67 -44.81
N ASP A 511 -5.62 -5.57 -45.23
CA ASP A 511 -5.02 -6.50 -46.17
C ASP A 511 -4.62 -7.80 -45.48
N TRP A 512 -5.62 -8.62 -45.15
CA TRP A 512 -5.41 -9.88 -44.43
C TRP A 512 -4.48 -10.85 -45.18
N ALA A 513 -4.49 -10.81 -46.52
CA ALA A 513 -3.60 -11.65 -47.32
C ALA A 513 -2.13 -11.25 -47.12
N PHE A 514 -1.83 -9.94 -47.12
CA PHE A 514 -0.50 -9.45 -46.82
C PHE A 514 -0.10 -9.70 -45.35
N MET A 515 -1.03 -9.56 -44.40
CA MET A 515 -0.76 -9.91 -42.99
C MET A 515 -0.41 -11.39 -42.83
N ASP A 516 -1.13 -12.29 -43.50
CA ASP A 516 -0.82 -13.72 -43.51
C ASP A 516 0.55 -13.98 -44.16
N GLU A 517 0.95 -13.19 -45.16
CA GLU A 517 2.30 -13.27 -45.75
C GLU A 517 3.40 -12.79 -44.79
N ILE A 518 3.20 -11.69 -44.06
CA ILE A 518 4.14 -11.21 -43.03
C ILE A 518 4.40 -12.30 -42.00
N PHE A 519 3.36 -12.89 -41.43
CA PHE A 519 3.49 -13.90 -40.38
C PHE A 519 4.12 -15.22 -40.86
N ASN A 520 4.19 -15.43 -42.17
CA ASN A 520 4.77 -16.63 -42.78
C ASN A 520 6.11 -16.37 -43.49
N CYS A 521 6.70 -15.18 -43.36
CA CYS A 521 8.04 -14.90 -43.87
C CYS A 521 9.13 -15.42 -42.92
N GLU A 522 10.39 -15.44 -43.39
CA GLU A 522 11.53 -15.98 -42.64
C GLU A 522 11.76 -15.28 -41.29
N ASN A 523 11.46 -13.98 -41.21
CA ASN A 523 11.59 -13.20 -39.97
C ASN A 523 10.65 -13.70 -38.85
N TYR A 524 9.58 -14.44 -39.17
CA TYR A 524 8.55 -14.92 -38.25
C TYR A 524 8.57 -16.45 -38.06
N VAL A 525 9.69 -17.11 -38.43
CA VAL A 525 9.84 -18.57 -38.22
C VAL A 525 9.83 -18.93 -36.73
N GLY A 526 10.40 -18.08 -35.87
CA GLY A 526 10.45 -18.27 -34.41
C GLY A 526 9.14 -17.97 -33.66
N VAL A 527 8.18 -17.30 -34.30
CA VAL A 527 6.92 -16.90 -33.65
C VAL A 527 6.08 -18.13 -33.33
N ARG A 528 5.68 -18.24 -32.06
CA ARG A 528 4.89 -19.35 -31.52
C ARG A 528 3.40 -19.03 -31.44
N SER A 529 3.07 -17.75 -31.22
CA SER A 529 1.68 -17.33 -31.11
C SER A 529 1.44 -15.91 -31.64
N ILE A 530 0.31 -15.77 -32.32
CA ILE A 530 -0.30 -14.50 -32.71
C ILE A 530 -1.64 -14.43 -31.97
N THR A 531 -1.68 -13.64 -30.90
CA THR A 531 -2.84 -13.47 -30.04
C THR A 531 -3.68 -12.30 -30.49
N PHE A 532 -4.94 -12.54 -30.81
CA PHE A 532 -5.94 -11.49 -30.96
C PHE A 532 -6.67 -11.33 -29.62
N GLU A 533 -6.37 -10.24 -28.91
CA GLU A 533 -6.97 -9.93 -27.62
C GLU A 533 -8.23 -9.09 -27.84
N ASN A 534 -9.40 -9.71 -27.65
CA ASN A 534 -10.69 -9.07 -27.87
C ASN A 534 -11.10 -8.31 -26.61
N ILE A 535 -10.86 -7.00 -26.62
CA ILE A 535 -11.26 -6.09 -25.54
C ILE A 535 -12.66 -5.48 -25.77
N GLY A 536 -13.35 -5.87 -26.85
CA GLY A 536 -14.68 -5.41 -27.22
C GLY A 536 -15.79 -6.41 -26.89
N PRO A 537 -17.07 -6.03 -27.09
CA PRO A 537 -18.21 -6.91 -26.82
C PRO A 537 -18.46 -7.96 -27.92
N ALA A 538 -17.69 -7.96 -29.02
CA ALA A 538 -17.81 -8.97 -30.07
C ALA A 538 -17.63 -10.39 -29.49
N ASN A 539 -18.34 -11.36 -30.05
CA ASN A 539 -18.18 -12.76 -29.69
C ASN A 539 -16.78 -13.27 -30.11
N THR A 540 -15.95 -13.66 -29.15
CA THR A 540 -14.57 -14.12 -29.38
C THR A 540 -14.48 -15.38 -30.27
N LEU A 541 -15.44 -16.31 -30.17
CA LEU A 541 -15.47 -17.50 -31.05
C LEU A 541 -15.77 -17.11 -32.50
N GLY A 542 -16.78 -16.27 -32.72
CA GLY A 542 -17.11 -15.79 -34.07
C GLY A 542 -15.98 -14.95 -34.68
N LEU A 543 -15.26 -14.18 -33.85
CA LEU A 543 -14.06 -13.46 -34.27
C LEU A 543 -12.92 -14.42 -34.64
N ALA A 544 -12.73 -15.48 -33.84
CA ALA A 544 -11.73 -16.52 -34.09
C ALA A 544 -11.96 -17.24 -35.42
N ASP A 545 -13.20 -17.64 -35.72
CA ASP A 545 -13.55 -18.30 -36.98
C ASP A 545 -13.25 -17.41 -38.20
N LEU A 546 -13.63 -16.12 -38.12
CA LEU A 546 -13.37 -15.16 -39.19
C LEU A 546 -11.88 -14.94 -39.40
N LEU A 547 -11.11 -14.68 -38.34
CA LEU A 547 -9.67 -14.43 -38.45
C LEU A 547 -8.91 -15.69 -38.90
N THR A 548 -9.37 -16.88 -38.51
CA THR A 548 -8.82 -18.16 -38.99
C THR A 548 -9.04 -18.33 -40.49
N ALA A 549 -10.22 -17.94 -41.00
CA ALA A 549 -10.50 -17.96 -42.43
C ALA A 549 -9.69 -16.91 -43.21
N ARG A 550 -9.39 -15.76 -42.60
CA ARG A 550 -8.61 -14.66 -43.20
C ARG A 550 -7.10 -14.87 -43.17
N LEU A 551 -6.59 -15.68 -42.23
CA LEU A 551 -5.17 -15.98 -42.06
C LEU A 551 -4.90 -17.49 -42.20
N PRO A 552 -5.22 -18.10 -43.36
CA PRO A 552 -5.22 -19.56 -43.50
C PRO A 552 -3.83 -20.20 -43.33
N ARG A 553 -2.74 -19.53 -43.72
CA ARG A 553 -1.38 -20.08 -43.56
C ARG A 553 -0.95 -20.03 -42.09
N SER A 554 -1.21 -18.91 -41.42
CA SER A 554 -0.96 -18.75 -39.98
C SER A 554 -1.79 -19.73 -39.14
N ALA A 555 -3.05 -19.97 -39.53
CA ALA A 555 -3.92 -20.96 -38.93
C ALA A 555 -3.37 -22.39 -39.08
N ARG A 556 -2.92 -22.79 -40.28
CA ARG A 556 -2.31 -24.11 -40.53
C ARG A 556 -1.05 -24.35 -39.70
N ARG A 557 -0.28 -23.30 -39.41
CA ARG A 557 0.87 -23.37 -38.50
C ARG A 557 0.50 -23.42 -37.01
N GLY A 558 -0.78 -23.28 -36.68
CA GLY A 558 -1.26 -23.27 -35.30
C GLY A 558 -0.86 -22.03 -34.50
N LEU A 559 -0.53 -20.92 -35.18
CA LEU A 559 -0.06 -19.68 -34.53
C LEU A 559 -1.19 -18.92 -33.84
N LEU A 560 -2.41 -19.01 -34.34
CA LEU A 560 -3.51 -18.14 -33.90
C LEU A 560 -3.97 -18.50 -32.49
N ARG A 561 -4.12 -17.48 -31.64
CA ARG A 561 -4.68 -17.54 -30.30
C ARG A 561 -5.68 -16.41 -30.13
N PHE A 562 -6.72 -16.64 -29.34
CA PHE A 562 -7.80 -15.67 -29.10
C PHE A 562 -8.05 -15.58 -27.61
N ARG A 563 -8.07 -14.36 -27.07
CA ARG A 563 -8.32 -14.08 -25.65
C ARG A 563 -9.50 -13.15 -25.50
#